data_AF-A0A536XT69-F1
#
_entry.id   AF-A0A536XT69-F1
#
_cell.length_a   1.000
_cell.length_b   1.000
_cell.length_c   1.000
_cell.angle_alpha   90.00
_cell.angle_beta   90.00
_cell.angle_gamma   90.00
#
_symmetry.space_group_name_H-M   'P 1'
#
loop_
_entity.id
_entity.type
_entity.pdbx_description
1 polymer ?
#
loop_
_entity_poly.entity_id
_entity_poly.type
_entity_poly.pdbx_seq_one_letter_code
_entity_poly.pdbx_strand_id
1 'polypeptide(L)'
;IALPPLREHREDIPLLADHFIREFKLKLGRQVHGIDRDALRALMAYPWKGNVRELEHVIESAMILSDGEILTVGDLPRCVVGESVPANESLRELNRQSEREHIMAVLAQTQFDKRKAARILGISLASLYRKLGERRISAPPLQN
;
A
#
# COMPACT_ATOMS: atom_id res chain seq x y z
N ILE A 1 -12.14 0.99 17.98
CA ILE A 1 -13.36 0.35 17.43
C ILE A 1 -12.88 -0.57 16.32
N ALA A 2 -13.05 -1.88 16.48
CA ALA A 2 -12.60 -2.86 15.48
C ALA A 2 -13.64 -2.87 14.35
N LEU A 3 -13.28 -2.27 13.21
CA LEU A 3 -14.04 -2.43 11.98
C LEU A 3 -14.07 -3.93 11.60
N PRO A 4 -15.22 -4.47 11.17
CA PRO A 4 -15.32 -5.87 10.78
C PRO A 4 -14.37 -6.17 9.60
N PRO A 5 -13.87 -7.41 9.51
CA PRO A 5 -12.93 -7.79 8.47
C PRO A 5 -13.63 -7.81 7.10
N LEU A 6 -12.95 -7.27 6.09
CA LEU A 6 -13.49 -7.07 4.73
C LEU A 6 -13.91 -8.40 4.07
N ARG A 7 -13.36 -9.52 4.55
CA ARG A 7 -13.69 -10.88 4.10
C ARG A 7 -15.18 -11.25 4.24
N GLU A 8 -15.88 -10.63 5.20
CA GLU A 8 -17.31 -10.88 5.46
C GLU A 8 -18.22 -9.95 4.63
N HIS A 9 -17.62 -8.94 3.96
CA HIS A 9 -18.31 -7.86 3.25
C HIS A 9 -17.68 -7.60 1.87
N ARG A 10 -17.41 -8.66 1.10
CA ARG A 10 -16.79 -8.52 -0.23
C ARG A 10 -17.65 -7.77 -1.23
N GLU A 11 -18.96 -7.76 -1.02
CA GLU A 11 -19.95 -6.99 -1.79
C GLU A 11 -19.78 -5.48 -1.66
N ASP A 12 -19.16 -5.00 -0.58
CA ASP A 12 -18.89 -3.57 -0.36
C ASP A 12 -17.58 -3.10 -1.03
N ILE A 13 -16.74 -4.02 -1.52
CA ILE A 13 -15.44 -3.69 -2.15
C ILE A 13 -15.59 -2.68 -3.29
N PRO A 14 -16.54 -2.81 -4.24
CA PRO A 14 -16.71 -1.82 -5.30
C PRO A 14 -17.05 -0.43 -4.78
N LEU A 15 -17.92 -0.34 -3.77
CA LEU A 15 -18.35 0.92 -3.18
C LEU A 15 -17.20 1.59 -2.41
N LEU A 16 -16.45 0.80 -1.63
CA LEU A 16 -15.29 1.27 -0.88
C LEU A 16 -14.14 1.69 -1.81
N ALA A 17 -13.91 0.96 -2.89
CA ALA A 17 -12.91 1.33 -3.89
C ALA A 17 -13.25 2.67 -4.54
N ASP A 18 -14.52 2.90 -4.94
CA ASP A 18 -14.95 4.20 -5.48
C ASP A 18 -14.76 5.33 -4.47
N HIS A 19 -15.11 5.08 -3.20
CA HIS A 19 -14.91 6.05 -2.12
C HIS A 19 -13.44 6.46 -1.98
N PHE A 20 -12.53 5.49 -1.89
CA PHE A 20 -11.09 5.75 -1.75
C PHE A 20 -10.50 6.43 -2.99
N ILE A 21 -10.92 6.03 -4.19
CA ILE A 21 -10.46 6.68 -5.42
C ILE A 21 -10.82 8.18 -5.39
N ARG A 22 -12.04 8.53 -4.99
CA ARG A 22 -12.45 9.94 -4.86
C ARG A 22 -11.65 10.70 -3.80
N GLU A 23 -11.40 10.06 -2.67
CA GLU A 23 -10.64 10.66 -1.57
C GLU A 23 -9.18 10.92 -1.98
N PHE A 24 -8.52 9.91 -2.54
CA PHE A 24 -7.12 9.99 -2.96
C PHE A 24 -6.92 10.82 -4.21
N LYS A 25 -7.91 10.92 -5.09
CA LYS A 25 -7.91 11.88 -6.20
C LYS A 25 -7.65 13.30 -5.70
N LEU A 26 -8.37 13.72 -4.66
CA LEU A 26 -8.22 15.04 -4.05
C LEU A 26 -6.90 15.18 -3.28
N LYS A 27 -6.49 14.14 -2.54
CA LYS A 27 -5.27 14.17 -1.72
C LYS A 27 -3.97 14.12 -2.55
N LEU A 28 -3.93 13.31 -3.60
CA LEU A 28 -2.74 13.07 -4.43
C LEU A 28 -2.68 13.98 -5.66
N GLY A 29 -3.76 14.72 -5.97
CA GLY A 29 -3.83 15.57 -7.16
C GLY A 29 -3.78 14.80 -8.49
N ARG A 30 -4.18 13.52 -8.47
CA ARG A 30 -4.21 12.65 -9.66
C ARG A 30 -5.54 12.78 -10.40
N GLN A 31 -5.56 12.42 -11.68
CA GLN A 31 -6.78 12.40 -12.51
C GLN A 31 -7.38 11.00 -12.63
N VAL A 32 -7.20 10.15 -11.62
CA VAL A 32 -7.85 8.83 -11.61
C VAL A 32 -9.35 9.01 -11.31
N HIS A 33 -10.20 8.44 -12.15
CA HIS A 33 -11.65 8.57 -12.11
C HIS A 33 -12.37 7.26 -11.77
N GLY A 34 -11.67 6.13 -11.83
CA GLY A 34 -12.29 4.84 -11.56
C GLY A 34 -11.30 3.69 -11.67
N ILE A 35 -11.85 2.49 -11.65
CA ILE A 35 -11.13 1.22 -11.71
C ILE A 35 -11.74 0.35 -12.80
N ASP A 36 -10.90 -0.33 -13.57
CA ASP A 36 -11.34 -1.26 -14.61
C ASP A 36 -12.00 -2.51 -14.01
N ARG A 37 -12.88 -3.15 -14.78
CA ARG A 37 -13.60 -4.36 -14.35
C ARG A 37 -12.66 -5.51 -14.00
N ASP A 38 -11.52 -5.65 -14.67
CA ASP A 38 -10.56 -6.72 -14.40
C ASP A 38 -9.81 -6.45 -13.08
N ALA A 39 -9.46 -5.20 -12.83
CA ALA A 39 -8.84 -4.76 -11.58
C ALA A 39 -9.81 -4.94 -10.39
N LEU A 40 -11.09 -4.57 -10.58
CA LEU A 40 -12.12 -4.78 -9.58
C LEU A 40 -12.36 -6.28 -9.30
N ARG A 41 -12.37 -7.12 -10.35
CA ARG A 41 -12.46 -8.58 -10.19
C ARG A 41 -11.28 -9.14 -9.40
N ALA A 42 -10.06 -8.67 -9.65
CA ALA A 42 -8.89 -9.08 -8.87
C ALA A 42 -9.03 -8.70 -7.39
N LEU A 43 -9.48 -7.47 -7.09
CA LEU A 43 -9.77 -7.04 -5.73
C LEU A 43 -10.83 -7.91 -5.06
N MET A 44 -11.92 -8.25 -5.76
CA MET A 44 -12.98 -9.10 -5.20
C MET A 44 -12.54 -10.56 -4.97
N ALA A 45 -11.66 -11.08 -5.83
CA ALA A 45 -11.12 -12.43 -5.74
C ALA A 45 -10.04 -12.57 -4.66
N TYR A 46 -9.38 -11.47 -4.28
CA TYR A 46 -8.33 -11.48 -3.28
C TYR A 46 -8.89 -11.88 -1.90
N PRO A 47 -8.27 -12.85 -1.20
CA PRO A 47 -8.70 -13.26 0.13
C PRO A 47 -8.21 -12.24 1.18
N TRP A 48 -8.88 -11.08 1.25
CA TRP A 48 -8.64 -10.04 2.24
C TRP A 48 -8.57 -10.64 3.65
N LYS A 49 -7.37 -10.65 4.23
CA LYS A 49 -7.15 -11.10 5.61
C LYS A 49 -7.22 -9.94 6.60
N GLY A 50 -7.02 -8.71 6.11
CA GLY A 50 -7.16 -7.46 6.84
C GLY A 50 -8.55 -6.84 6.72
N ASN A 51 -8.66 -5.65 7.30
CA ASN A 51 -9.88 -4.84 7.30
C ASN A 51 -9.86 -3.85 6.13
N VAL A 52 -10.83 -2.93 6.12
CA VAL A 52 -10.96 -1.79 5.17
C VAL A 52 -9.64 -1.04 4.90
N ARG A 53 -8.73 -0.95 5.88
CA ARG A 53 -7.41 -0.33 5.72
C ARG A 53 -6.50 -1.01 4.69
N GLU A 54 -6.63 -2.33 4.52
CA GLU A 54 -5.85 -3.05 3.52
C GLU A 54 -6.32 -2.65 2.10
N LEU A 55 -7.62 -2.52 1.90
CA LEU A 55 -8.20 -2.02 0.64
C LEU A 55 -7.81 -0.56 0.38
N GLU A 56 -7.92 0.30 1.40
CA GLU A 56 -7.49 1.70 1.32
C GLU A 56 -6.06 1.82 0.79
N HIS A 57 -5.13 1.07 1.39
CA HIS A 57 -3.71 1.08 1.01
C HIS A 57 -3.46 0.53 -0.38
N VAL A 58 -4.15 -0.57 -0.76
CA VAL A 58 -4.07 -1.12 -2.12
C VAL A 58 -4.50 -0.09 -3.16
N ILE A 59 -5.59 0.64 -2.90
CA ILE A 59 -6.09 1.69 -3.80
C ILE A 59 -5.15 2.90 -3.80
N GLU A 60 -4.62 3.32 -2.66
CA GLU A 60 -3.64 4.40 -2.55
C GLU A 60 -2.38 4.11 -3.37
N SER A 61 -1.76 2.95 -3.15
CA SER A 61 -0.59 2.49 -3.91
C SER A 61 -0.89 2.39 -5.40
N ALA A 62 -2.07 1.89 -5.79
CA ALA A 62 -2.47 1.83 -7.19
C ALA A 62 -2.61 3.22 -7.82
N MET A 63 -3.16 4.19 -7.08
CA MET A 63 -3.26 5.59 -7.54
C MET A 63 -1.91 6.32 -7.63
N ILE A 64 -0.93 5.91 -6.82
CA ILE A 64 0.44 6.46 -6.92
C ILE A 64 1.14 5.94 -8.17
N LEU A 65 0.95 4.65 -8.48
CA LEU A 65 1.57 3.94 -9.60
C LEU A 65 0.86 4.15 -10.93
N SER A 66 -0.43 4.50 -10.92
CA SER A 66 -1.20 4.73 -12.13
C SER A 66 -0.76 5.98 -12.86
N ASP A 67 -0.51 5.85 -14.16
CA ASP A 67 -0.26 6.96 -15.08
C ASP A 67 -1.52 7.40 -15.85
N GLY A 68 -2.62 6.64 -15.76
CA GLY A 68 -3.86 6.88 -16.49
C GLY A 68 -5.03 7.39 -15.64
N GLU A 69 -6.17 7.60 -16.30
CA GLU A 69 -7.43 8.02 -15.67
C GLU A 69 -8.20 6.85 -15.03
N ILE A 70 -7.82 5.60 -15.30
CA ILE A 70 -8.47 4.38 -14.82
C ILE A 70 -7.43 3.46 -14.22
N LEU A 71 -7.67 2.96 -13.00
CA LEU A 71 -6.84 1.93 -12.38
C LEU A 71 -7.04 0.59 -13.10
N THR A 72 -5.95 0.02 -13.57
CA THR A 72 -5.91 -1.28 -14.23
C THR A 72 -5.29 -2.33 -13.32
N VAL A 73 -5.35 -3.60 -13.72
CA VAL A 73 -4.75 -4.71 -12.98
C VAL A 73 -3.24 -4.50 -12.81
N GLY A 74 -2.57 -3.88 -13.78
CA GLY A 74 -1.13 -3.60 -13.73
C GLY A 74 -0.74 -2.55 -12.71
N ASP A 75 -1.68 -1.71 -12.28
CA ASP A 75 -1.47 -0.69 -11.25
C ASP A 75 -1.67 -1.27 -9.84
N LEU A 76 -2.33 -2.42 -9.73
CA LEU A 76 -2.56 -3.08 -8.45
C LEU A 76 -1.27 -3.76 -7.93
N PRO A 77 -1.10 -3.84 -6.59
CA PRO A 77 -0.03 -4.62 -5.99
C PRO A 77 -0.07 -6.08 -6.43
N ARG A 78 1.10 -6.66 -6.73
CA ARG A 78 1.25 -8.05 -7.23
C ARG A 78 0.57 -9.11 -6.36
N CYS A 79 0.46 -8.88 -5.06
CA CYS A 79 -0.25 -9.76 -4.14
C CYS A 79 -1.75 -9.91 -4.47
N VAL A 80 -2.38 -8.86 -4.99
CA VAL A 80 -3.81 -8.83 -5.34
C VAL A 80 -4.07 -9.49 -6.69
N VAL A 81 -3.11 -9.38 -7.61
CA VAL A 81 -3.21 -9.89 -8.99
C VAL A 81 -3.06 -11.42 -9.07
N GLY A 82 -2.76 -12.10 -7.96
CA GLY A 82 -2.71 -13.56 -7.92
C GLY A 82 -1.47 -14.16 -8.57
N GLU A 83 -0.41 -13.37 -8.78
CA GLU A 83 0.93 -13.98 -8.88
C GLU A 83 1.15 -14.79 -7.61
N SER A 84 1.57 -16.05 -7.74
CA SER A 84 1.63 -17.01 -6.64
C SER A 84 2.72 -16.64 -5.61
N VAL A 85 2.48 -15.56 -4.87
CA VAL A 85 3.27 -15.16 -3.71
C VAL A 85 2.68 -15.92 -2.52
N PRO A 86 3.48 -16.65 -1.73
CA PRO A 86 3.02 -17.25 -0.48
C PRO A 86 2.19 -16.24 0.31
N ALA A 87 0.98 -16.60 0.75
CA ALA A 87 0.06 -15.69 1.44
C ALA A 87 0.67 -15.00 2.68
N ASN A 88 1.74 -15.57 3.27
CA ASN A 88 2.48 -14.98 4.38
C ASN A 88 3.48 -13.89 3.92
N GLU A 89 3.99 -14.01 2.70
CA GLU A 89 4.90 -13.06 2.07
C GLU A 89 4.14 -11.86 1.50
N SER A 90 2.94 -12.09 0.94
CA SER A 90 2.00 -11.02 0.57
C SER A 90 1.66 -10.08 1.74
N LEU A 91 1.28 -10.62 2.90
CA LEU A 91 0.98 -9.82 4.09
C LEU A 91 2.21 -9.07 4.63
N ARG A 92 3.40 -9.68 4.55
CA ARG A 92 4.66 -9.02 4.93
C ARG A 92 5.01 -7.91 3.96
N GLU A 93 4.76 -8.07 2.67
CA GLU A 93 4.97 -7.03 1.66
C GLU A 93 4.02 -5.85 1.88
N LEU A 94 2.72 -6.13 2.08
CA LEU A 94 1.72 -5.09 2.36
C LEU A 94 2.00 -4.36 3.68
N ASN A 95 2.40 -5.07 4.74
CA ASN A 95 2.80 -4.42 5.99
C ASN A 95 4.07 -3.58 5.80
N ARG A 96 5.06 -4.06 5.04
CA ARG A 96 6.26 -3.27 4.72
C ARG A 96 5.93 -2.05 3.89
N GLN A 97 5.00 -2.16 2.94
CA GLN A 97 4.55 -1.07 2.09
C GLN A 97 3.81 -0.01 2.93
N SER A 98 2.86 -0.42 3.77
CA SER A 98 2.12 0.47 4.70
C SER A 98 3.06 1.16 5.68
N GLU A 99 4.03 0.44 6.21
CA GLU A 99 5.05 1.01 7.09
C GLU A 99 5.92 2.03 6.35
N ARG A 100 6.29 1.76 5.10
CA ARG A 100 7.06 2.69 4.26
C ARG A 100 6.28 3.97 3.95
N GLU A 101 5.03 3.85 3.53
CA GLU A 101 4.19 4.99 3.22
C GLU A 101 3.94 5.85 4.46
N HIS A 102 3.71 5.23 5.61
CA HIS A 102 3.58 5.95 6.87
C HIS A 102 4.86 6.73 7.21
N ILE A 103 6.03 6.12 7.02
CA ILE A 103 7.33 6.78 7.20
C ILE A 103 7.49 7.95 6.23
N MET A 104 7.12 7.78 4.96
CA MET A 104 7.22 8.82 3.94
C MET A 104 6.26 9.98 4.22
N ALA A 105 5.03 9.70 4.64
CA ALA A 105 4.04 10.71 5.00
C ALA A 105 4.51 11.55 6.19
N VAL A 106 5.11 10.93 7.21
CA VAL A 106 5.68 11.66 8.35
C VAL A 106 6.91 12.48 7.92
N LEU A 107 7.77 11.93 7.05
CA LEU A 107 8.90 12.68 6.51
C LEU A 107 8.47 13.90 5.69
N ALA A 108 7.42 13.78 4.89
CA ALA A 108 6.88 14.91 4.12
C ALA A 108 6.36 16.01 5.05
N GLN A 109 5.66 15.64 6.13
CA GLN A 109 5.16 16.57 7.15
C GLN A 109 6.28 17.25 7.95
N THR A 110 7.46 16.61 8.09
CA THR A 110 8.61 17.17 8.79
C THR A 110 9.65 17.84 7.88
N GLN A 111 9.31 18.12 6.62
CA GLN A 111 10.26 18.65 5.63
C GLN A 111 11.53 17.80 5.51
N PHE A 112 11.37 16.48 5.58
CA PHE A 112 12.44 15.48 5.56
C PHE A 112 13.43 15.57 6.73
N ASP A 113 13.08 16.28 7.80
CA ASP A 113 13.84 16.24 9.06
C ASP A 113 13.66 14.85 9.71
N LYS A 114 14.68 14.01 9.50
CA LYS A 114 14.71 12.60 9.92
C LYS A 114 14.66 12.45 11.44
N ARG A 115 15.16 13.43 12.21
CA ARG A 115 15.12 13.39 13.68
C ARG A 115 13.72 13.68 14.20
N LYS A 116 13.05 14.68 13.62
CA LYS A 116 11.63 14.98 13.92
C LYS A 116 10.72 13.84 13.47
N ALA A 117 10.96 13.29 12.28
CA ALA A 117 10.18 12.15 11.79
C ALA A 117 10.33 10.92 12.68
N ALA A 118 11.56 10.56 13.08
CA ALA A 118 11.81 9.46 14.01
C ALA A 118 11.10 9.66 15.36
N ARG A 119 11.08 10.90 15.87
CA ARG A 119 10.38 11.24 17.12
C ARG A 119 8.86 11.15 16.99
N ILE A 120 8.29 11.57 15.86
CA ILE A 120 6.84 11.45 15.58
C ILE A 120 6.44 9.99 15.35
N LEU A 121 7.28 9.22 14.67
CA LEU A 121 7.10 7.78 14.45
C LEU A 121 7.38 6.93 15.69
N GLY A 122 7.90 7.52 16.77
CA GLY A 122 8.23 6.80 18.02
C GLY A 122 9.37 5.78 17.87
N ILE A 123 10.22 5.90 16.84
CA ILE A 123 11.31 4.97 16.54
C ILE A 123 12.68 5.63 16.66
N SER A 124 13.72 4.82 16.85
CA SER A 124 15.09 5.34 16.82
C SER A 124 15.47 5.79 15.41
N LEU A 125 16.35 6.78 15.30
CA LEU A 125 16.87 7.28 14.02
C LEU A 125 17.53 6.14 13.20
N ALA A 126 18.21 5.20 13.88
CA ALA A 126 18.76 3.99 13.27
C ALA A 126 17.69 3.06 12.68
N SER A 127 16.55 2.90 13.36
CA SER A 127 15.41 2.11 12.85
C SER A 127 14.73 2.78 11.66
N LEU A 128 14.63 4.12 11.68
CA LEU A 128 14.15 4.90 10.54
C LEU A 128 15.06 4.71 9.32
N TYR A 129 16.38 4.78 9.49
CA TYR A 129 17.34 4.51 8.42
C TYR A 129 17.27 3.07 7.92
N ARG A 130 17.10 2.07 8.80
CA ARG A 130 16.95 0.66 8.42
C ARG A 130 15.70 0.46 7.55
N LYS A 131 14.58 1.07 7.94
CA LYS A 131 13.30 1.00 7.20
C LYS A 131 13.32 1.80 5.88
N LEU A 132 14.12 2.87 5.81
CA LEU A 132 14.37 3.61 4.56
C LEU A 132 15.39 2.90 3.63
N GLY A 133 16.28 2.10 4.21
CA GLY A 133 17.44 1.48 3.56
C GLY A 133 17.25 0.05 3.04
N GLU A 134 16.06 -0.56 3.18
CA GLU A 134 15.75 -1.91 2.65
C GLU A 134 15.80 -2.03 1.11
N ARG A 135 16.28 -1.02 0.39
CA ARG A 135 16.89 -1.18 -0.95
C ARG A 135 18.41 -1.17 -0.86
N ARG A 136 18.98 -2.21 -0.25
CA ARG A 136 20.33 -2.72 -0.55
C ARG A 136 20.50 -4.16 -0.04
N ILE A 137 19.66 -5.07 -0.52
CA ILE A 137 20.09 -6.48 -0.57
C ILE A 137 20.76 -6.70 -1.92
N SER A 138 22.07 -6.47 -1.94
CA SER A 138 23.00 -7.36 -2.63
C SER A 138 24.36 -7.17 -1.97
N ALA A 139 24.56 -7.91 -0.87
CA ALA A 139 25.90 -8.39 -0.57
C ALA A 139 26.12 -9.58 -1.51
N PRO A 140 27.07 -9.55 -2.45
CA PRO A 140 27.51 -10.78 -3.08
C PRO A 140 28.17 -11.65 -2.00
N PRO A 141 27.94 -12.99 -2.03
CA PRO A 141 28.55 -13.89 -1.08
C PRO A 141 30.07 -13.83 -1.20
N LEU A 142 30.75 -13.74 -0.05
CA LEU A 142 32.18 -14.01 0.04
C LEU A 142 32.42 -15.42 -0.51
N GLN A 143 33.13 -15.51 -1.64
CA GLN A 143 33.81 -16.74 -2.02
C GLN A 143 35.31 -16.56 -1.81
N ASN A 144 35.81 -17.37 -0.85
CA ASN A 144 37.18 -17.74 -0.51
C ASN A 144 38.17 -16.65 -0.08
#